data_AF-A0A9X3BWW5-F1
#
_entry.id   AF-A0A9X3BWW5-F1
#
_cell.length_a   1.000
_cell.length_b   1.000
_cell.length_c   1.000
_cell.angle_alpha   90.00
_cell.angle_beta   90.00
_cell.angle_gamma   90.00
#
_symmetry.space_group_name_H-M   'P 1'
#
loop_
_entity.id
_entity.type
_entity.pdbx_description
1 polymer ?
#
loop_
_entity_poly.entity_id
_entity_poly.type
_entity_poly.pdbx_seq_one_letter_code
_entity_poly.pdbx_strand_id
1 'polypeptide(L)'
;MTATESPVADPDGGGDAQRRGFGIDVGGSGVKGGVVDLDTGALIGERFKLATPQPATPDAVAKTIAAVVREFGWTENLGVTYPGVVTDGIVRTAANVDKAWIGTNAREAIAAELGGQSITVLNDADAAGLAEERFGAGRDNTGVIVLLTFGTGIGSAVIHNGALLPNTEFGHLEVGGKEAEHRAASSVKERKDWSYERWSQEVTRVLIAIENAIWPDLFIAGGGISRKADKWIPLLKNRTPVVAATLQNTAGIVGAAMAAAVDVTTTAK
;
A
#
# COMPACT_ATOMS: atom_id res chain seq x y z
N MET A 1 -25.83 11.41 -63.09
CA MET A 1 -25.85 12.43 -62.03
C MET A 1 -26.11 11.70 -60.73
N THR A 2 -25.05 11.31 -60.03
CA THR A 2 -25.09 10.55 -58.78
C THR A 2 -24.37 11.39 -57.75
N ALA A 3 -25.12 11.99 -56.85
CA ALA A 3 -24.59 12.78 -55.74
C ALA A 3 -23.92 11.83 -54.73
N THR A 4 -22.63 12.05 -54.50
CA THR A 4 -21.86 11.44 -53.43
C THR A 4 -22.08 12.28 -52.16
N GLU A 5 -22.82 11.75 -51.19
CA GLU A 5 -22.82 12.27 -49.82
C GLU A 5 -21.49 11.90 -49.16
N SER A 6 -20.77 12.92 -48.68
CA SER A 6 -19.64 12.77 -47.76
C SER A 6 -20.19 12.51 -46.35
N PRO A 7 -19.58 11.63 -45.54
CA PRO A 7 -19.99 11.49 -44.15
C PRO A 7 -19.58 12.73 -43.36
N VAL A 8 -20.56 13.30 -42.66
CA VAL A 8 -20.36 14.36 -41.67
C VAL A 8 -19.52 13.75 -40.54
N ALA A 9 -18.36 14.36 -40.27
CA ALA A 9 -17.55 14.02 -39.11
C ALA A 9 -18.31 14.43 -37.84
N ASP A 10 -18.43 13.47 -36.93
CA ASP A 10 -18.96 13.66 -35.58
C ASP A 10 -18.00 14.60 -34.80
N PRO A 11 -18.44 15.78 -34.32
CA PRO A 11 -17.54 16.71 -33.64
C PRO A 11 -17.34 16.38 -32.15
N ASP A 12 -18.01 15.36 -31.62
CA ASP A 12 -17.93 14.98 -30.20
C ASP A 12 -16.94 13.81 -29.98
N GLY A 13 -15.68 14.03 -30.36
CA GLY A 13 -14.54 13.26 -29.90
C GLY A 13 -14.12 13.66 -28.47
N GLY A 14 -15.07 13.73 -27.54
CA GLY A 14 -14.79 13.94 -26.12
C GLY A 14 -14.25 12.66 -25.51
N GLY A 15 -12.98 12.34 -25.77
CA GLY A 15 -12.28 11.28 -25.04
C GLY A 15 -12.26 11.68 -23.57
N ASP A 16 -12.98 10.92 -22.74
CA ASP A 16 -13.01 11.14 -21.30
C ASP A 16 -11.56 11.21 -20.80
N ALA A 17 -11.17 12.35 -20.23
CA ALA A 17 -9.78 12.56 -19.87
C ALA A 17 -9.40 11.52 -18.82
N GLN A 18 -8.44 10.64 -19.15
CA GLN A 18 -7.99 9.55 -18.28
C GLN A 18 -7.78 10.08 -16.86
N ARG A 19 -8.44 9.48 -15.86
CA ARG A 19 -8.31 9.93 -14.47
C ARG A 19 -6.94 9.54 -13.95
N ARG A 20 -6.13 10.53 -13.58
CA ARG A 20 -4.74 10.33 -13.15
C ARG A 20 -4.57 10.66 -11.68
N GLY A 21 -3.69 9.92 -11.02
CA GLY A 21 -3.21 10.23 -9.68
C GLY A 21 -1.71 10.00 -9.59
N PHE A 22 -1.10 10.48 -8.52
CA PHE A 22 0.32 10.25 -8.25
C PHE A 22 0.50 9.69 -6.85
N GLY A 23 1.23 8.59 -6.78
CA GLY A 23 1.52 7.90 -5.53
C GLY A 23 3.01 7.81 -5.28
N ILE A 24 3.38 7.95 -4.00
CA ILE A 24 4.72 7.70 -3.50
C ILE A 24 4.65 6.52 -2.54
N ASP A 25 5.53 5.54 -2.74
CA ASP A 25 5.78 4.43 -1.82
C ASP A 25 7.11 4.63 -1.08
N VAL A 26 7.04 4.94 0.22
CA VAL A 26 8.22 5.12 1.09
C VAL A 26 8.60 3.78 1.73
N GLY A 27 9.55 3.07 1.11
CA GLY A 27 10.12 1.85 1.66
C GLY A 27 11.44 2.09 2.40
N GLY A 28 11.93 1.08 3.13
CA GLY A 28 13.22 1.18 3.84
C GLY A 28 14.46 1.29 2.94
N SER A 29 14.38 0.86 1.67
CA SER A 29 15.49 0.88 0.70
C SER A 29 15.25 1.75 -0.53
N GLY A 30 14.12 2.46 -0.58
CA GLY A 30 13.90 3.50 -1.56
C GLY A 30 12.52 4.13 -1.48
N VAL A 31 12.48 5.39 -1.88
CA VAL A 31 11.27 6.19 -2.13
C VAL A 31 10.97 6.08 -3.61
N LYS A 32 9.79 5.55 -3.96
CA LYS A 32 9.39 5.31 -5.35
C LYS A 32 8.16 6.13 -5.67
N GLY A 33 8.09 6.72 -6.86
CA GLY A 33 6.93 7.48 -7.32
C GLY A 33 6.50 7.08 -8.72
N GLY A 34 5.23 7.28 -9.03
CA GLY A 34 4.70 7.07 -10.36
C GLY A 34 3.30 7.65 -10.55
N VAL A 35 3.00 8.00 -11.80
CA VAL A 35 1.67 8.36 -12.24
C VAL A 35 0.84 7.08 -12.39
N VAL A 36 -0.39 7.10 -11.90
CA VAL A 36 -1.33 5.98 -11.89
C VAL A 36 -2.58 6.38 -12.67
N ASP A 37 -3.05 5.48 -13.53
CA ASP A 37 -4.40 5.50 -14.08
C ASP A 37 -5.38 5.02 -12.99
N LEU A 38 -6.25 5.91 -12.52
CA LEU A 38 -7.19 5.66 -11.43
C LEU A 38 -8.41 4.83 -11.85
N ASP A 39 -8.58 4.55 -13.14
CA ASP A 39 -9.63 3.66 -13.66
C ASP A 39 -9.14 2.21 -13.76
N THR A 40 -7.85 2.01 -14.01
CA THR A 40 -7.27 0.66 -14.25
C THR A 40 -6.29 0.21 -13.16
N GLY A 41 -5.78 1.13 -12.33
CA GLY A 41 -4.69 0.87 -11.39
C GLY A 41 -3.32 0.68 -12.05
N ALA A 42 -3.21 0.89 -13.36
CA ALA A 42 -1.95 0.74 -14.08
C ALA A 42 -1.04 1.96 -13.90
N LEU A 43 0.28 1.75 -13.93
CA LEU A 43 1.23 2.86 -14.01
C LEU A 43 1.19 3.47 -15.41
N ILE A 44 1.18 4.80 -15.48
CA ILE A 44 1.37 5.56 -16.70
C ILE A 44 2.86 5.88 -16.81
N GLY A 45 3.56 5.12 -17.65
CA GLY A 45 5.02 5.20 -17.81
C GLY A 45 5.79 4.42 -16.74
N GLU A 46 7.09 4.69 -16.62
CA GLU A 46 7.94 4.05 -15.63
C GLU A 46 7.85 4.77 -14.28
N ARG A 47 7.99 4.00 -13.19
CA ARG A 47 8.20 4.57 -11.86
C ARG A 47 9.62 5.11 -11.72
N PHE A 48 9.77 6.17 -10.93
CA PHE A 48 11.07 6.70 -10.53
C PHE A 48 11.40 6.24 -9.11
N LYS A 49 12.68 6.07 -8.79
CA LYS A 49 13.13 5.63 -7.46
C LYS A 49 14.38 6.38 -7.04
N LEU A 50 14.36 6.93 -5.83
CA LEU A 50 15.54 7.36 -5.10
C LEU A 50 15.82 6.44 -3.92
N ALA A 51 17.07 6.37 -3.47
CA ALA A 51 17.41 5.67 -2.24
C ALA A 51 16.80 6.37 -1.03
N THR A 52 16.34 5.60 -0.05
CA THR A 52 15.87 6.17 1.22
C THR A 52 17.08 6.75 1.95
N PRO A 53 17.02 8.01 2.41
CA PRO A 53 18.14 8.64 3.09
C PRO A 53 18.50 7.91 4.38
N GLN A 54 19.76 8.00 4.79
CA GLN A 54 20.27 7.43 6.03
C GLN A 54 21.04 8.51 6.80
N PRO A 55 20.56 8.95 7.98
CA PRO A 55 19.32 8.51 8.66
C PRO A 55 18.04 8.93 7.91
N ALA A 56 16.98 8.13 8.04
CA ALA A 56 15.67 8.38 7.42
C ALA A 56 14.82 9.36 8.24
N THR A 57 15.35 10.54 8.54
CA THR A 57 14.66 11.59 9.33
C THR A 57 13.51 12.22 8.54
N PRO A 58 12.52 12.85 9.21
CA PRO A 58 11.39 13.49 8.52
C PRO A 58 11.81 14.48 7.41
N ASP A 59 12.74 15.39 7.72
CA ASP A 59 13.26 16.38 6.76
C ASP A 59 13.95 15.73 5.56
N ALA A 60 14.83 14.76 5.79
CA ALA A 60 15.57 14.10 4.72
C ALA A 60 14.63 13.30 3.79
N VAL A 61 13.64 12.61 4.36
CA VAL A 61 12.65 11.86 3.59
C VAL A 61 11.71 12.80 2.83
N ALA A 62 11.23 13.90 3.45
CA ALA A 62 10.41 14.90 2.77
C ALA A 62 11.11 15.49 1.53
N LYS A 63 12.40 15.84 1.65
CA LYS A 63 13.22 16.30 0.52
C LYS A 63 13.36 15.23 -0.57
N THR A 64 13.53 13.97 -0.17
CA THR A 64 13.63 12.85 -1.12
C THR A 64 12.31 12.64 -1.87
N ILE A 65 11.17 12.72 -1.18
CA ILE A 65 9.84 12.66 -1.79
C ILE A 65 9.69 13.82 -2.78
N ALA A 66 10.03 15.04 -2.39
CA ALA A 66 9.92 16.20 -3.26
C ALA A 66 10.78 16.09 -4.51
N ALA A 67 12.00 15.53 -4.40
CA ALA A 67 12.84 15.24 -5.56
C ALA A 67 12.19 14.23 -6.52
N VAL A 68 11.58 13.17 -5.99
CA VAL A 68 10.82 12.19 -6.82
C VAL A 68 9.63 12.86 -7.51
N VAL A 69 8.87 13.70 -6.81
CA VAL A 69 7.69 14.39 -7.37
C VAL A 69 8.09 15.37 -8.48
N ARG A 70 9.18 16.13 -8.27
CA ARG A 70 9.70 17.10 -9.25
C ARG A 70 10.19 16.43 -10.53
N GLU A 71 10.68 15.19 -10.47
CA GLU A 71 11.06 14.41 -11.67
C GLU A 71 9.89 14.25 -12.66
N PHE A 72 8.66 14.15 -12.14
CA PHE A 72 7.45 14.03 -12.97
C PHE A 72 6.77 15.37 -13.24
N GLY A 73 7.23 16.47 -12.64
CA GLY A 73 6.55 17.77 -12.69
C GLY A 73 5.11 17.73 -12.14
N TRP A 74 4.81 16.81 -11.21
CA TRP A 74 3.46 16.62 -10.69
C TRP A 74 3.08 17.70 -9.67
N THR A 75 1.94 18.36 -9.89
CA THR A 75 1.50 19.52 -9.08
C THR A 75 0.09 19.37 -8.50
N GLU A 76 -0.61 18.27 -8.79
CA GLU A 76 -1.97 17.97 -8.30
C GLU A 76 -1.94 17.27 -6.92
N ASN A 77 -3.05 16.69 -6.46
CA ASN A 77 -3.05 15.95 -5.19
C ASN A 77 -2.01 14.82 -5.20
N LEU A 78 -1.30 14.64 -4.09
CA LEU A 78 -0.23 13.66 -3.92
C LEU A 78 -0.55 12.68 -2.80
N GLY A 79 -0.50 11.39 -3.10
CA GLY A 79 -0.56 10.33 -2.10
C GLY A 79 0.82 9.87 -1.69
N VAL A 80 1.05 9.66 -0.39
CA VAL A 80 2.33 9.19 0.15
C VAL A 80 2.11 8.09 1.19
N THR A 81 2.72 6.92 0.98
CA THR A 81 2.76 5.89 2.02
C THR A 81 3.80 6.20 3.09
N TYR A 82 3.55 5.74 4.31
CA TYR A 82 4.50 5.76 5.41
C TYR A 82 4.49 4.39 6.13
N PRO A 83 5.66 3.82 6.48
CA PRO A 83 5.75 2.50 7.12
C PRO A 83 5.45 2.58 8.63
N GLY A 84 4.21 2.89 8.97
CA GLY A 84 3.69 2.98 10.33
C GLY A 84 2.32 3.68 10.38
N VAL A 85 1.86 3.96 11.60
CA VAL A 85 0.55 4.56 11.85
C VAL A 85 0.61 6.07 11.59
N VAL A 86 -0.33 6.56 10.80
CA VAL A 86 -0.55 7.99 10.53
C VAL A 86 -2.02 8.30 10.79
N THR A 87 -2.28 9.27 11.65
CA THR A 87 -3.63 9.78 11.94
C THR A 87 -3.65 11.29 11.74
N ASP A 88 -4.56 11.80 10.92
CA ASP A 88 -4.66 13.24 10.61
C ASP A 88 -3.33 13.85 10.12
N GLY A 89 -2.56 13.09 9.33
CA GLY A 89 -1.23 13.47 8.85
C GLY A 89 -0.10 13.40 9.89
N ILE A 90 -0.42 13.12 11.16
CA ILE A 90 0.55 12.99 12.26
C ILE A 90 0.97 11.54 12.42
N VAL A 91 2.27 11.30 12.39
CA VAL A 91 2.84 9.97 12.63
C VAL A 91 2.72 9.59 14.11
N ARG A 92 2.25 8.37 14.38
CA ARG A 92 2.10 7.80 15.72
C ARG A 92 3.13 6.72 16.03
N THR A 93 3.56 5.95 15.04
CA THR A 93 4.54 4.87 15.23
C THR A 93 5.72 4.99 14.26
N ALA A 94 6.87 4.50 14.71
CA ALA A 94 8.12 4.50 13.95
C ALA A 94 8.89 3.22 14.30
N ALA A 95 8.34 2.05 13.96
CA ALA A 95 8.95 0.77 14.32
C ALA A 95 10.28 0.54 13.58
N ASN A 96 10.29 0.78 12.27
CA ASN A 96 11.40 0.49 11.37
C ASN A 96 11.99 1.75 10.69
N VAL A 97 11.71 2.94 11.23
CA VAL A 97 12.21 4.24 10.75
C VAL A 97 12.67 5.10 11.93
N ASP A 98 13.23 6.28 11.65
CA ASP A 98 13.77 7.18 12.66
C ASP A 98 12.71 7.58 13.71
N LYS A 99 13.07 7.61 14.99
CA LYS A 99 12.12 7.94 16.08
C LYS A 99 11.67 9.40 16.07
N ALA A 100 12.40 10.29 15.40
CA ALA A 100 12.01 11.69 15.21
C ALA A 100 10.68 11.84 14.45
N TRP A 101 10.23 10.79 13.75
CA TRP A 101 8.92 10.78 13.12
C TRP A 101 7.76 10.83 14.11
N ILE A 102 7.90 10.28 15.32
CA ILE A 102 6.79 10.21 16.28
C ILE A 102 6.35 11.63 16.67
N GLY A 103 5.09 11.97 16.39
CA GLY A 103 4.52 13.29 16.63
C GLY A 103 4.78 14.32 15.52
N THR A 104 5.56 13.98 14.49
CA THR A 104 5.74 14.84 13.32
C THR A 104 4.49 14.83 12.45
N ASN A 105 4.05 16.01 12.02
CA ASN A 105 3.05 16.14 10.96
C ASN A 105 3.72 15.89 9.60
N ALA A 106 3.67 14.65 9.12
CA ALA A 106 4.27 14.23 7.86
C ALA A 106 3.67 14.96 6.67
N ARG A 107 2.35 15.20 6.69
CA ARG A 107 1.64 15.95 5.65
C ARG A 107 2.24 17.34 5.49
N GLU A 108 2.37 18.09 6.58
CA GLU A 108 2.93 19.44 6.56
C GLU A 108 4.40 19.46 6.18
N ALA A 109 5.21 18.54 6.70
CA ALA A 109 6.64 18.45 6.37
C ALA A 109 6.86 18.21 4.86
N ILE A 110 6.06 17.35 4.24
CA ILE A 110 6.13 17.06 2.80
C ILE A 110 5.58 18.24 1.99
N ALA A 111 4.44 18.81 2.40
CA ALA A 111 3.82 19.95 1.71
C ALA A 111 4.75 21.17 1.66
N ALA A 112 5.52 21.42 2.72
CA ALA A 112 6.48 22.52 2.77
C ALA A 112 7.56 22.43 1.67
N GLU A 113 8.01 21.22 1.34
CA GLU A 113 8.98 20.98 0.26
C GLU A 113 8.38 21.09 -1.15
N LEU A 114 7.04 21.09 -1.25
CA LEU A 114 6.27 21.10 -2.49
C LEU A 114 5.36 22.33 -2.62
N GLY A 115 5.71 23.44 -1.96
CA GLY A 115 5.01 24.71 -2.12
C GLY A 115 3.56 24.70 -1.62
N GLY A 116 3.22 23.85 -0.66
CA GLY A 116 1.88 23.74 -0.09
C GLY A 116 0.91 22.83 -0.87
N GLN A 117 1.43 21.98 -1.76
CA GLN A 117 0.64 20.96 -2.47
C GLN A 117 -0.20 20.10 -1.51
N SER A 118 -1.39 19.69 -1.95
CA SER A 118 -2.29 18.85 -1.14
C SER A 118 -1.74 17.43 -1.01
N ILE A 119 -1.46 17.00 0.22
CA ILE A 119 -0.84 15.70 0.51
C ILE A 119 -1.78 14.82 1.36
N THR A 120 -2.02 13.60 0.89
CA THR A 120 -2.62 12.53 1.69
C THR A 120 -1.51 11.57 2.12
N VAL A 121 -1.34 11.38 3.43
CA VAL A 121 -0.36 10.44 3.99
C VAL A 121 -1.11 9.31 4.67
N LEU A 122 -0.77 8.07 4.32
CA LEU A 122 -1.39 6.87 4.88
C LEU A 122 -0.37 5.76 5.13
N ASN A 123 -0.77 4.74 5.88
CA ASN A 123 0.06 3.56 6.10
C ASN A 123 0.32 2.80 4.78
N ASP A 124 1.50 2.19 4.63
CA ASP A 124 1.89 1.45 3.42
C ASP A 124 1.07 0.18 3.18
N ALA A 125 0.73 -0.56 4.23
CA ALA A 125 -0.16 -1.71 4.13
C ALA A 125 -1.61 -1.27 3.82
N ASP A 126 -2.10 -0.18 4.43
CA ASP A 126 -3.41 0.41 4.09
C ASP A 126 -3.50 0.76 2.60
N ALA A 127 -2.47 1.43 2.06
CA ALA A 127 -2.39 1.73 0.63
C ALA A 127 -2.41 0.45 -0.22
N ALA A 128 -1.58 -0.54 0.12
CA ALA A 128 -1.57 -1.81 -0.59
C ALA A 128 -2.93 -2.51 -0.52
N GLY A 129 -3.62 -2.44 0.62
CA GLY A 129 -4.96 -2.97 0.85
C GLY A 129 -6.00 -2.35 -0.07
N LEU A 130 -6.05 -1.02 -0.16
CA LEU A 130 -6.93 -0.28 -1.07
C LEU A 130 -6.69 -0.69 -2.53
N ALA A 131 -5.43 -0.81 -2.94
CA ALA A 131 -5.08 -1.15 -4.31
C ALA A 131 -5.46 -2.60 -4.68
N GLU A 132 -5.21 -3.55 -3.77
CA GLU A 132 -5.56 -4.96 -3.97
C GLU A 132 -7.06 -5.22 -3.90
N GLU A 133 -7.79 -4.49 -3.04
CA GLU A 133 -9.25 -4.55 -3.02
C GLU A 133 -9.81 -4.03 -4.34
N ARG A 134 -9.34 -2.89 -4.85
CA ARG A 134 -9.96 -2.31 -6.05
C ARG A 134 -9.58 -2.98 -7.36
N PHE A 135 -8.29 -3.30 -7.53
CA PHE A 135 -7.73 -3.72 -8.82
C PHE A 135 -7.09 -5.11 -8.79
N GLY A 136 -6.89 -5.67 -7.60
CA GLY A 136 -6.10 -6.87 -7.39
C GLY A 136 -6.91 -8.07 -6.94
N ALA A 137 -6.33 -8.82 -6.01
CA ALA A 137 -6.87 -10.10 -5.57
C ALA A 137 -8.15 -9.99 -4.74
N GLY A 138 -8.53 -8.78 -4.29
CA GLY A 138 -9.73 -8.54 -3.49
C GLY A 138 -10.96 -8.07 -4.28
N ARG A 139 -10.82 -7.73 -5.56
CA ARG A 139 -11.86 -7.05 -6.37
C ARG A 139 -13.22 -7.75 -6.46
N ASP A 140 -13.22 -9.08 -6.33
CA ASP A 140 -14.40 -9.92 -6.46
C ASP A 140 -14.97 -10.32 -5.09
N ASN A 141 -14.48 -9.70 -4.00
CA ASN A 141 -14.88 -10.00 -2.62
C ASN A 141 -15.45 -8.75 -1.94
N THR A 142 -16.66 -8.86 -1.38
CA THR A 142 -17.32 -7.77 -0.65
C THR A 142 -17.28 -7.93 0.86
N GLY A 143 -16.79 -9.07 1.35
CA GLY A 143 -16.70 -9.40 2.77
C GLY A 143 -15.53 -8.70 3.47
N VAL A 144 -15.08 -9.27 4.58
CA VAL A 144 -13.92 -8.78 5.33
C VAL A 144 -12.65 -9.32 4.68
N ILE A 145 -11.93 -8.45 3.99
CA ILE A 145 -10.63 -8.72 3.38
C ILE A 145 -9.54 -8.27 4.35
N VAL A 146 -8.55 -9.13 4.57
CA VAL A 146 -7.35 -8.79 5.35
C VAL A 146 -6.13 -8.94 4.45
N LEU A 147 -5.50 -7.82 4.11
CA LEU A 147 -4.20 -7.83 3.47
C LEU A 147 -3.12 -7.89 4.56
N LEU A 148 -2.16 -8.81 4.42
CA LEU A 148 -0.98 -8.91 5.25
C LEU A 148 0.28 -8.82 4.39
N THR A 149 1.16 -7.86 4.66
CA THR A 149 2.48 -7.82 4.02
C THR A 149 3.49 -8.56 4.88
N PHE A 150 4.27 -9.45 4.28
CA PHE A 150 5.33 -10.17 4.99
C PHE A 150 6.70 -9.69 4.48
N GLY A 151 7.43 -8.95 5.32
CA GLY A 151 8.70 -8.32 4.97
C GLY A 151 9.66 -8.26 6.16
N THR A 152 10.25 -7.09 6.40
CA THR A 152 11.03 -6.81 7.63
C THR A 152 10.18 -7.05 8.87
N GLY A 153 8.95 -6.52 8.87
CA GLY A 153 7.89 -6.80 9.83
C GLY A 153 6.65 -7.40 9.15
N ILE A 154 5.48 -7.23 9.78
CA ILE A 154 4.17 -7.57 9.20
C ILE A 154 3.30 -6.31 9.18
N GLY A 155 2.94 -5.83 7.99
CA GLY A 155 1.92 -4.79 7.83
C GLY A 155 0.55 -5.41 7.61
N SER A 156 -0.51 -4.66 7.93
CA SER A 156 -1.89 -5.13 7.73
C SER A 156 -2.82 -4.04 7.26
N ALA A 157 -3.81 -4.43 6.46
CA ALA A 157 -4.98 -3.62 6.14
C ALA A 157 -6.23 -4.48 6.24
N VAL A 158 -7.29 -3.92 6.82
CA VAL A 158 -8.60 -4.57 6.88
C VAL A 158 -9.57 -3.73 6.06
N ILE A 159 -10.25 -4.37 5.11
CA ILE A 159 -11.20 -3.73 4.22
C ILE A 159 -12.52 -4.50 4.29
N HIS A 160 -13.64 -3.78 4.41
CA HIS A 160 -14.98 -4.38 4.42
C HIS A 160 -15.90 -3.56 3.53
N ASN A 161 -16.52 -4.20 2.52
CA ASN A 161 -17.32 -3.52 1.49
C ASN A 161 -16.60 -2.32 0.85
N GLY A 162 -15.32 -2.48 0.52
CA GLY A 162 -14.48 -1.41 -0.06
C GLY A 162 -14.10 -0.29 0.91
N ALA A 163 -14.58 -0.31 2.16
CA ALA A 163 -14.19 0.65 3.18
C ALA A 163 -12.99 0.13 3.98
N LEU A 164 -11.90 0.90 3.98
CA LEU A 164 -10.72 0.63 4.78
C LEU A 164 -11.02 0.91 6.27
N LEU A 165 -10.67 -0.03 7.14
CA LEU A 165 -10.43 0.24 8.55
C LEU A 165 -8.95 0.66 8.69
N PRO A 166 -8.66 1.96 8.86
CA PRO A 166 -7.29 2.45 8.77
C PRO A 166 -6.44 2.01 9.95
N ASN A 167 -5.13 1.94 9.72
CA ASN A 167 -4.10 1.74 10.74
C ASN A 167 -4.24 0.44 11.54
N THR A 168 -4.68 -0.65 10.91
CA THR A 168 -4.59 -1.97 11.55
C THR A 168 -3.14 -2.40 11.67
N GLU A 169 -2.74 -2.89 12.86
CA GLU A 169 -1.35 -3.23 13.20
C GLU A 169 -1.26 -4.71 13.66
N PHE A 170 -1.72 -5.64 12.83
CA PHE A 170 -1.74 -7.08 13.16
C PHE A 170 -0.34 -7.68 13.31
N GLY A 171 0.71 -7.03 12.80
CA GLY A 171 2.10 -7.40 13.09
C GLY A 171 2.46 -7.34 14.56
N HIS A 172 1.81 -6.45 15.33
CA HIS A 172 2.05 -6.26 16.75
C HIS A 172 1.11 -7.08 17.66
N LEU A 173 0.22 -7.90 17.08
CA LEU A 173 -0.60 -8.83 17.88
C LEU A 173 0.27 -9.86 18.59
N GLU A 174 0.01 -10.08 19.87
CA GLU A 174 0.65 -11.17 20.60
C GLU A 174 0.02 -12.52 20.23
N VAL A 175 0.80 -13.39 19.59
CA VAL A 175 0.39 -14.74 19.18
C VAL A 175 1.28 -15.77 19.86
N GLY A 176 0.74 -16.41 20.90
CA GLY A 176 1.43 -17.42 21.69
C GLY A 176 2.67 -16.88 22.38
N GLY A 177 2.54 -15.78 23.12
CA GLY A 177 3.60 -15.16 23.91
C GLY A 177 4.64 -14.38 23.10
N LYS A 178 4.33 -14.04 21.85
CA LYS A 178 5.25 -13.30 20.97
C LYS A 178 4.47 -12.47 19.96
N GLU A 179 4.91 -11.24 19.69
CA GLU A 179 4.37 -10.47 18.56
C GLU A 179 4.43 -11.25 17.23
N ALA A 180 3.38 -11.09 16.43
CA ALA A 180 3.18 -11.78 15.18
C ALA A 180 4.33 -11.54 14.20
N GLU A 181 4.85 -10.31 14.09
CA GLU A 181 5.94 -10.01 13.18
C GLU A 181 7.25 -10.70 13.57
N HIS A 182 7.58 -10.73 14.86
CA HIS A 182 8.75 -11.42 15.35
C HIS A 182 8.65 -12.94 15.19
N ARG A 183 7.44 -13.46 14.95
CA ARG A 183 7.16 -14.88 14.70
C ARG A 183 7.16 -15.22 13.20
N ALA A 184 6.46 -14.43 12.39
CA ALA A 184 6.05 -14.81 11.04
C ALA A 184 6.49 -13.84 9.93
N ALA A 185 7.17 -12.72 10.22
CA ALA A 185 7.74 -11.88 9.17
C ALA A 185 8.73 -12.67 8.30
N SER A 186 8.88 -12.30 7.02
CA SER A 186 9.80 -13.02 6.11
C SER A 186 11.26 -12.88 6.55
N SER A 187 11.62 -11.75 7.17
CA SER A 187 12.93 -11.52 7.79
C SER A 187 13.27 -12.55 8.88
N VAL A 188 12.27 -13.10 9.58
CA VAL A 188 12.46 -14.15 10.58
C VAL A 188 12.83 -15.46 9.91
N LYS A 189 12.17 -15.80 8.80
CA LYS A 189 12.50 -16.98 7.99
C LYS A 189 13.96 -16.91 7.52
N GLU A 190 14.36 -15.77 6.97
CA GLU A 190 15.71 -15.53 6.44
C GLU A 190 16.76 -15.60 7.56
N ARG A 191 16.57 -14.86 8.65
CA ARG A 191 17.51 -14.82 9.78
C ARG A 191 17.71 -16.18 10.45
N LYS A 192 16.68 -17.03 10.44
CA LYS A 192 16.73 -18.38 11.04
C LYS A 192 17.01 -19.49 10.04
N ASP A 193 17.22 -19.15 8.77
CA ASP A 193 17.40 -20.10 7.67
C ASP A 193 16.33 -21.21 7.62
N TRP A 194 15.06 -20.81 7.78
CA TRP A 194 13.95 -21.75 7.79
C TRP A 194 13.47 -22.09 6.38
N SER A 195 13.04 -23.34 6.20
CA SER A 195 12.27 -23.77 5.03
C SER A 195 10.89 -23.09 4.98
N TYR A 196 10.23 -23.11 3.82
CA TYR A 196 8.88 -22.57 3.69
C TYR A 196 7.86 -23.39 4.50
N GLU A 197 8.05 -24.71 4.59
CA GLU A 197 7.23 -25.63 5.39
C GLU A 197 7.31 -25.27 6.87
N ARG A 198 8.51 -25.04 7.41
CA ARG A 198 8.67 -24.66 8.82
C ARG A 198 8.08 -23.28 9.10
N TRP A 199 8.34 -22.31 8.24
CA TRP A 199 7.91 -20.92 8.42
C TRP A 199 6.38 -20.75 8.25
N SER A 200 5.77 -21.44 7.28
CA SER A 200 4.31 -21.40 7.06
C SER A 200 3.50 -21.90 8.26
N GLN A 201 4.07 -22.73 9.14
CA GLN A 201 3.45 -23.08 10.42
C GLN A 201 3.32 -21.86 11.35
N GLU A 202 4.31 -20.97 11.36
CA GLU A 202 4.26 -19.74 12.15
C GLU A 202 3.30 -18.73 11.53
N VAL A 203 3.26 -18.62 10.19
CA VAL A 203 2.26 -17.81 9.49
C VAL A 203 0.85 -18.33 9.79
N THR A 204 0.62 -19.64 9.70
CA THR A 204 -0.68 -20.27 10.01
C THR A 204 -1.16 -19.93 11.43
N ARG A 205 -0.26 -19.90 12.42
CA ARG A 205 -0.63 -19.50 13.80
C ARG A 205 -1.10 -18.05 13.87
N VAL A 206 -0.43 -17.14 13.16
CA VAL A 206 -0.83 -15.73 13.10
C VAL A 206 -2.17 -15.59 12.39
N LEU A 207 -2.36 -16.26 11.26
CA LEU A 207 -3.63 -16.24 10.53
C LEU A 207 -4.78 -16.76 11.40
N ILE A 208 -4.61 -17.89 12.08
CA ILE A 208 -5.64 -18.44 12.99
C ILE A 208 -5.98 -17.47 14.12
N ALA A 209 -4.99 -16.75 14.67
CA ALA A 209 -5.27 -15.74 15.70
C ALA A 209 -6.17 -14.61 15.16
N ILE A 210 -5.89 -14.12 13.95
CA ILE A 210 -6.70 -13.11 13.27
C ILE A 210 -8.08 -13.67 12.91
N GLU A 211 -8.15 -14.91 12.41
CA GLU A 211 -9.42 -15.60 12.08
C GLU A 211 -10.37 -15.71 13.26
N ASN A 212 -9.82 -15.99 14.43
CA ASN A 212 -10.61 -16.11 15.66
C ASN A 212 -11.09 -14.76 16.17
N ALA A 213 -10.43 -13.67 15.80
CA ALA A 213 -10.81 -12.32 16.20
C ALA A 213 -11.88 -11.71 15.29
N ILE A 214 -11.74 -11.85 13.96
CA ILE A 214 -12.53 -11.05 13.01
C ILE A 214 -13.18 -11.83 11.87
N TRP A 215 -13.01 -13.16 11.80
CA TRP A 215 -13.66 -14.02 10.79
C TRP A 215 -13.60 -13.46 9.35
N PRO A 216 -12.40 -13.27 8.80
CA PRO A 216 -12.26 -12.72 7.47
C PRO A 216 -12.77 -13.68 6.39
N ASP A 217 -13.19 -13.12 5.25
CA ASP A 217 -13.60 -13.85 4.06
C ASP A 217 -12.41 -14.16 3.14
N LEU A 218 -11.35 -13.34 3.21
CA LEU A 218 -10.15 -13.49 2.38
C LEU A 218 -8.92 -12.93 3.08
N PHE A 219 -7.81 -13.67 3.04
CA PHE A 219 -6.48 -13.11 3.25
C PHE A 219 -5.78 -12.85 1.92
N ILE A 220 -5.19 -11.67 1.78
CA ILE A 220 -4.29 -11.32 0.68
C ILE A 220 -2.87 -11.23 1.22
N ALA A 221 -1.99 -12.12 0.78
CA ALA A 221 -0.59 -12.15 1.16
C ALA A 221 0.25 -11.25 0.24
N GLY A 222 0.67 -10.11 0.78
CA GLY A 222 1.56 -9.14 0.13
C GLY A 222 3.01 -9.22 0.59
N GLY A 223 3.77 -8.16 0.30
CA GLY A 223 5.21 -8.08 0.58
C GLY A 223 6.06 -8.88 -0.42
N GLY A 224 7.39 -8.79 -0.32
CA GLY A 224 8.31 -9.39 -1.30
C GLY A 224 8.19 -10.91 -1.42
N ILE A 225 7.88 -11.60 -0.32
CA ILE A 225 7.73 -13.07 -0.27
C ILE A 225 6.48 -13.59 -0.99
N SER A 226 5.50 -12.73 -1.30
CA SER A 226 4.33 -13.08 -2.10
C SER A 226 4.70 -13.56 -3.52
N ARG A 227 5.86 -13.13 -4.06
CA ARG A 227 6.42 -13.62 -5.34
C ARG A 227 6.76 -15.11 -5.34
N LYS A 228 6.80 -15.73 -4.16
CA LYS A 228 7.06 -17.16 -3.95
C LYS A 228 5.86 -17.85 -3.29
N ALA A 229 4.66 -17.27 -3.44
CA ALA A 229 3.42 -17.78 -2.86
C ALA A 229 3.16 -19.27 -3.17
N ASP A 230 3.52 -19.72 -4.36
CA ASP A 230 3.46 -21.11 -4.79
C ASP A 230 4.18 -22.07 -3.82
N LYS A 231 5.21 -21.60 -3.13
CA LYS A 231 6.02 -22.39 -2.21
C LYS A 231 5.46 -22.50 -0.80
N TRP A 232 4.52 -21.64 -0.40
CA TRP A 232 4.12 -21.54 1.01
C TRP A 232 2.63 -21.36 1.27
N ILE A 233 1.87 -20.70 0.38
CA ILE A 233 0.42 -20.59 0.54
C ILE A 233 -0.24 -21.98 0.57
N PRO A 234 0.10 -22.95 -0.30
CA PRO A 234 -0.47 -24.31 -0.23
C PRO A 234 -0.18 -25.07 1.07
N LEU A 235 0.80 -24.62 1.86
CA LEU A 235 1.21 -25.25 3.10
C LEU A 235 0.40 -24.76 4.30
N LEU A 236 -0.31 -23.63 4.16
CA LEU A 236 -1.11 -23.04 5.22
C LEU A 236 -2.28 -23.96 5.61
N LYS A 237 -2.65 -23.92 6.89
CA LYS A 237 -3.71 -24.77 7.48
C LYS A 237 -4.81 -23.96 8.17
N ASN A 238 -4.87 -22.66 7.92
CA ASN A 238 -5.92 -21.79 8.43
C ASN A 238 -7.24 -22.03 7.65
N ARG A 239 -8.37 -21.54 8.16
CA ARG A 239 -9.70 -21.78 7.58
C ARG A 239 -9.97 -20.94 6.33
N THR A 240 -9.61 -19.67 6.40
CA THR A 240 -9.92 -18.62 5.43
C THR A 240 -9.05 -18.80 4.20
N PRO A 241 -9.60 -18.65 2.98
CA PRO A 241 -8.80 -18.63 1.77
C PRO A 241 -7.67 -17.60 1.83
N VAL A 242 -6.49 -17.98 1.33
CA VAL A 242 -5.32 -17.11 1.24
C VAL A 242 -4.87 -17.06 -0.21
N VAL A 243 -4.72 -15.86 -0.75
CA VAL A 243 -4.25 -15.61 -2.12
C VAL A 243 -3.06 -14.67 -2.11
N ALA A 244 -2.23 -14.71 -3.15
CA ALA A 244 -1.13 -13.77 -3.30
C ALA A 244 -1.64 -12.42 -3.82
N ALA A 245 -1.04 -11.32 -3.34
CA ALA A 245 -1.26 -9.98 -3.88
C ALA A 245 -0.91 -9.92 -5.39
N THR A 246 -1.76 -9.27 -6.18
CA THR A 246 -1.64 -9.19 -7.65
C THR A 246 -0.71 -8.05 -8.08
N LEU A 247 -0.83 -6.87 -7.47
CA LEU A 247 -0.08 -5.65 -7.82
C LEU A 247 1.36 -5.67 -7.27
N GLN A 248 1.64 -6.50 -6.28
CA GLN A 248 3.00 -6.69 -5.72
C GLN A 248 3.69 -5.36 -5.36
N ASN A 249 4.73 -4.96 -6.11
CA ASN A 249 5.57 -3.80 -5.81
C ASN A 249 4.95 -2.47 -6.22
N THR A 250 3.82 -2.47 -6.92
CA THR A 250 3.10 -1.24 -7.30
C THR A 250 1.92 -0.93 -6.38
N ALA A 251 1.50 -1.88 -5.53
CA ALA A 251 0.33 -1.74 -4.66
C ALA A 251 0.39 -0.46 -3.79
N GLY A 252 1.54 -0.16 -3.17
CA GLY A 252 1.72 1.06 -2.37
C GLY A 252 1.57 2.35 -3.19
N ILE A 253 2.13 2.40 -4.40
CA ILE A 253 2.01 3.57 -5.31
C ILE A 253 0.55 3.76 -5.74
N VAL A 254 -0.10 2.67 -6.19
CA VAL A 254 -1.48 2.71 -6.67
C VAL A 254 -2.44 3.12 -5.55
N GLY A 255 -2.31 2.50 -4.37
CA GLY A 255 -3.15 2.81 -3.22
C GLY A 255 -2.97 4.23 -2.71
N ALA A 256 -1.74 4.74 -2.71
CA ALA A 256 -1.47 6.13 -2.34
C ALA A 256 -2.13 7.10 -3.34
N ALA A 257 -1.99 6.85 -4.65
CA ALA A 257 -2.64 7.67 -5.68
C ALA A 257 -4.17 7.67 -5.53
N MET A 258 -4.76 6.50 -5.24
CA MET A 258 -6.21 6.38 -4.97
C MET A 258 -6.63 7.18 -3.72
N ALA A 259 -5.86 7.07 -2.64
CA ALA A 259 -6.15 7.74 -1.38
C ALA A 259 -6.17 9.27 -1.54
N ALA A 260 -5.30 9.83 -2.38
CA ALA A 260 -5.25 11.27 -2.65
C ALA A 260 -6.41 11.80 -3.53
N ALA A 261 -7.09 10.91 -4.27
CA ALA A 261 -8.19 11.30 -5.15
C ALA A 261 -9.53 11.47 -4.40
N VAL A 262 -9.73 10.75 -3.28
CA VAL A 262 -10.99 10.75 -2.52
C VAL A 262 -10.82 11.03 -1.01
N ASP A 263 -9.60 11.39 -0.58
CA ASP A 263 -9.16 11.55 0.81
C ASP A 263 -9.79 10.55 1.80
N VAL A 264 -9.32 9.29 1.72
CA VAL A 264 -9.75 8.20 2.63
C VAL A 264 -9.29 8.37 4.08
N THR A 265 -8.49 9.41 4.39
CA THR A 265 -7.88 9.60 5.71
C THR A 265 -8.68 10.55 6.61
N THR A 266 -9.66 11.26 6.06
CA THR A 266 -10.49 12.15 6.86
C THR A 266 -11.55 11.33 7.58
N THR A 267 -11.50 11.30 8.92
CA THR A 267 -12.68 10.90 9.69
C THR A 267 -13.76 11.97 9.48
N ALA A 268 -14.94 11.57 9.02
CA ALA A 268 -16.08 12.48 8.92
C ALA A 268 -16.29 13.15 10.30
N LYS A 269 -16.24 14.48 10.33
CA LYS A 269 -16.52 15.28 11.53
C LYS A 269 -17.98 15.20 11.93
#